data_AF-M7ZEK3-F1
#
_entry.id   AF-M7ZEK3-F1
#
_cell.length_a   1.000
_cell.length_b   1.000
_cell.length_c   1.000
_cell.angle_alpha   90.00
_cell.angle_beta   90.00
_cell.angle_gamma   90.00
#
_symmetry.space_group_name_H-M   'P 1'
#
loop_
_entity.id
_entity.type
_entity.pdbx_description
1 polymer ?
#
loop_
_entity_poly.entity_id
_entity_poly.type
_entity_poly.pdbx_seq_one_letter_code
_entity_poly.pdbx_strand_id
1 'polypeptide(L)'
;MIWGGVEISGSHKEGATGYVILASRFAVESVDATRLAARNQLSQNTLLSGLVRDAYEGCLNINRVANEMLPNCRFAGVADEFARGVKSLESCWIRLMRPPVKSTPLYNLVWADRYKLLLIHLLDGKLLGI
;
A
#
# COMPACT_ATOMS: atom_id res chain seq x y z
N MET A 1 24.64 -30.80 0.39
CA MET A 1 23.95 -32.11 0.30
C MET A 1 23.10 -32.07 -0.97
N ILE A 2 23.34 -32.98 -1.91
CA ILE A 2 22.57 -33.11 -3.15
C ILE A 2 21.51 -34.18 -2.90
N TRP A 3 20.23 -33.81 -2.96
CA TRP A 3 19.12 -34.75 -3.08
C TRP A 3 18.51 -34.57 -4.46
N GLY A 4 18.58 -35.60 -5.32
CA GLY A 4 17.79 -35.64 -6.56
C GLY A 4 18.20 -34.70 -7.70
N GLY A 5 19.47 -34.35 -7.85
CA GLY A 5 19.96 -33.66 -9.06
C GLY A 5 19.57 -32.19 -9.22
N VAL A 6 18.94 -31.59 -8.20
CA VAL A 6 18.77 -30.14 -8.11
C VAL A 6 19.94 -29.58 -7.33
N GLU A 7 20.79 -28.79 -7.99
CA GLU A 7 21.74 -27.93 -7.32
C GLU A 7 20.96 -26.93 -6.43
N ILE A 8 20.94 -27.16 -5.12
CA ILE A 8 20.50 -26.17 -4.13
C ILE A 8 21.67 -25.20 -3.88
N SER A 9 22.20 -24.60 -4.95
CA SER A 9 23.25 -23.58 -4.92
C SER A 9 22.70 -22.25 -5.45
N GLY A 10 21.66 -21.74 -4.79
CA GLY A 10 21.16 -20.39 -4.97
C GLY A 10 20.79 -19.84 -3.61
N SER A 11 21.31 -18.67 -3.24
CA SER A 11 21.04 -18.03 -1.95
C SER A 11 19.57 -18.15 -1.57
N HIS A 12 19.24 -18.85 -0.47
CA HIS A 12 17.88 -18.99 0.02
C HIS A 12 17.28 -17.62 0.32
N LYS A 13 16.49 -17.07 -0.60
CA LYS A 13 15.74 -15.82 -0.42
C LYS A 13 14.35 -16.05 0.16
N GLU A 14 14.00 -17.28 0.53
CA GLU A 14 12.68 -17.68 1.05
C GLU A 14 12.20 -16.80 2.20
N GLY A 15 13.07 -16.48 3.17
CA GLY A 15 12.72 -15.60 4.28
C GLY A 15 12.46 -14.16 3.83
N ALA A 16 13.23 -13.66 2.87
CA ALA A 16 13.06 -12.32 2.32
C ALA A 16 11.78 -12.23 1.46
N THR A 17 11.51 -13.24 0.64
CA THR A 17 10.27 -13.39 -0.12
C THR A 17 9.06 -13.48 0.82
N GLY A 18 9.14 -14.30 1.87
CA GLY A 18 8.08 -14.41 2.89
C GLY A 18 7.80 -13.08 3.59
N TYR A 19 8.85 -12.34 3.95
CA TYR A 19 8.72 -10.99 4.51
C TYR A 19 8.02 -10.04 3.55
N VAL A 20 8.45 -10.00 2.28
CA VAL A 20 7.84 -9.12 1.26
C VAL A 20 6.36 -9.44 1.08
N ILE A 21 5.98 -10.72 1.01
CA ILE A 21 4.57 -11.14 0.87
C ILE A 21 3.75 -10.68 2.09
N LEU A 22 4.24 -10.93 3.30
CA LEU A 22 3.55 -10.53 4.54
C LEU A 22 3.41 -9.01 4.63
N ALA A 23 4.50 -8.29 4.39
CA ALA A 23 4.51 -6.83 4.44
C ALA A 23 3.61 -6.22 3.34
N SER A 24 3.57 -6.84 2.15
CA SER A 24 2.65 -6.48 1.07
C SER A 24 1.19 -6.62 1.51
N ARG A 25 0.84 -7.75 2.13
CA ARG A 25 -0.52 -7.98 2.65
C ARG A 25 -0.90 -6.92 3.69
N PHE A 26 -0.04 -6.66 4.67
CA PHE A 26 -0.30 -5.63 5.68
C PHE A 26 -0.39 -4.22 5.10
N ALA A 27 0.39 -3.90 4.07
CA ALA A 27 0.31 -2.61 3.41
C ALA A 27 -1.05 -2.41 2.73
N VAL A 28 -1.57 -3.46 2.09
CA VAL A 28 -2.88 -3.43 1.43
C VAL A 28 -4.03 -3.37 2.45
N GLU A 29 -3.99 -4.19 3.50
CA GLU A 29 -4.98 -4.15 4.59
C GLU A 29 -5.01 -2.76 5.26
N SER A 30 -3.85 -2.12 5.42
CA SER A 30 -3.74 -0.75 5.96
C SER A 30 -4.42 0.28 5.06
N VAL A 31 -4.17 0.21 3.75
CA VAL A 31 -4.82 1.09 2.75
C VAL A 31 -6.34 0.92 2.75
N ASP A 32 -6.83 -0.32 2.82
CA ASP A 32 -8.27 -0.60 2.88
C ASP A 32 -8.89 -0.05 4.18
N ALA A 33 -8.19 -0.15 5.31
CA ALA A 33 -8.61 0.46 6.57
C ALA A 33 -8.67 1.99 6.49
N THR A 34 -7.68 2.64 5.88
CA THR A 34 -7.66 4.09 5.64
C THR A 34 -8.83 4.53 4.77
N ARG A 35 -9.10 3.80 3.69
CA ARG A 35 -10.24 4.06 2.81
C ARG A 35 -11.57 3.90 3.56
N LEU A 36 -11.70 2.87 4.39
CA LEU A 36 -12.88 2.68 5.23
C LEU A 36 -13.07 3.84 6.23
N ALA A 37 -11.98 4.28 6.88
CA ALA A 37 -12.01 5.41 7.79
C ALA A 37 -12.46 6.71 7.08
N ALA A 38 -11.94 6.98 5.88
CA ALA A 38 -12.38 8.11 5.05
C ALA A 38 -13.87 8.03 4.70
N ARG A 39 -14.35 6.86 4.25
CA ARG A 39 -15.77 6.64 3.95
C ARG A 39 -16.67 6.85 5.16
N ASN A 40 -16.27 6.32 6.32
CA ASN A 40 -17.04 6.48 7.55
C ASN A 40 -17.15 7.95 7.92
N GLN A 41 -16.06 8.71 7.85
CA GLN A 41 -16.10 10.15 8.10
C GLN A 41 -17.00 10.90 7.12
N LEU A 42 -16.92 10.59 5.82
CA LEU A 42 -17.79 11.20 4.81
C LEU A 42 -19.28 10.94 5.06
N SER A 43 -19.62 9.72 5.47
CA SER A 43 -21.01 9.30 5.69
C SER A 43 -21.58 9.75 7.04
N GLN A 44 -20.75 9.82 8.09
CA GLN A 44 -21.19 10.04 9.47
C GLN A 44 -21.00 11.48 9.93
N ASN A 45 -20.05 12.23 9.36
CA ASN A 45 -19.72 13.57 9.79
C ASN A 45 -20.26 14.62 8.79
N THR A 46 -21.49 15.08 9.05
CA THR A 46 -22.14 16.13 8.25
C THR A 46 -21.46 17.49 8.38
N LEU A 47 -20.75 17.72 9.49
CA LEU A 47 -20.06 18.98 9.80
C LEU A 47 -18.68 19.12 9.16
N LEU A 48 -18.22 18.14 8.37
CA LEU A 48 -16.98 18.30 7.62
C LEU A 48 -17.07 19.54 6.72
N SER A 49 -16.02 20.36 6.77
CA SER A 49 -15.89 21.46 5.83
C SER A 49 -15.78 20.94 4.39
N GLY A 50 -16.19 21.75 3.42
CA GLY A 50 -16.12 21.38 2.00
C GLY A 50 -14.71 20.96 1.57
N LEU A 51 -13.68 21.64 2.09
CA LEU A 51 -12.28 21.32 1.81
C LEU A 51 -11.87 19.93 2.36
N VAL A 52 -12.27 19.60 3.58
CA VAL A 52 -11.96 18.30 4.18
C VAL A 52 -12.73 17.19 3.46
N ARG A 53 -13.98 17.45 3.08
CA ARG A 53 -14.81 16.52 2.31
C ARG A 53 -14.18 16.20 0.94
N ASP A 54 -13.80 17.21 0.16
CA ASP A 54 -13.11 17.00 -1.13
C ASP A 54 -11.78 16.25 -0.96
N ALA A 55 -11.02 16.55 0.09
CA ALA A 55 -9.78 15.82 0.36
C ALA A 55 -10.03 14.33 0.64
N TYR A 56 -11.06 14.02 1.45
CA TYR A 56 -11.42 12.65 1.81
C TYR A 56 -11.96 11.88 0.60
N GLU A 57 -12.79 12.50 -0.24
CA GLU A 57 -13.28 11.93 -1.49
C GLU A 57 -12.13 11.61 -2.45
N GLY A 58 -11.17 12.54 -2.58
CA GLY A 58 -9.95 12.31 -3.37
C GLY A 58 -9.12 11.13 -2.89
N CYS A 59 -9.21 10.78 -1.60
CA CYS A 59 -8.54 9.64 -0.99
C CYS A 59 -9.28 8.31 -1.14
N LEU A 60 -10.47 8.26 -1.76
CA LEU A 60 -11.20 7.00 -1.97
C LEU A 60 -10.68 6.19 -3.17
N ASN A 61 -9.99 6.84 -4.11
CA ASN A 61 -9.48 6.24 -5.36
C ASN A 61 -8.10 5.59 -5.19
N ILE A 62 -7.84 4.93 -4.06
CA ILE A 62 -6.60 4.18 -3.88
C ILE A 62 -6.77 2.80 -4.55
N ASN A 63 -5.91 2.52 -5.52
CA ASN A 63 -5.99 1.33 -6.39
C ASN A 63 -5.82 0.02 -5.60
N ARG A 64 -6.66 -0.97 -5.93
CA ARG A 64 -6.83 -2.24 -5.18
C ARG A 64 -5.97 -3.40 -5.72
N VAL A 65 -5.16 -3.19 -6.75
CA VAL A 65 -4.66 -4.30 -7.58
C VAL A 65 -3.78 -5.31 -6.83
N ALA A 66 -3.05 -4.88 -5.79
CA ALA A 66 -2.24 -5.79 -4.98
C ALA A 66 -3.05 -6.86 -4.20
N ASN A 67 -4.34 -6.61 -3.92
CA ASN A 67 -5.23 -7.59 -3.25
C ASN A 67 -5.53 -8.82 -4.11
N GLU A 68 -5.39 -8.75 -5.43
CA GLU A 68 -5.68 -9.88 -6.32
C GLU A 68 -4.44 -10.72 -6.63
N MET A 69 -3.27 -10.12 -6.53
CA MET A 69 -2.01 -10.75 -6.91
C MET A 69 -1.43 -11.62 -5.79
N LEU A 70 -1.43 -11.12 -4.55
CA LEU A 70 -0.86 -11.83 -3.41
C LEU A 70 -1.58 -13.14 -3.05
N PRO A 71 -2.93 -13.21 -2.99
CA PRO A 71 -3.62 -14.45 -2.64
C PRO A 71 -3.50 -15.54 -3.70
N ASN A 72 -3.26 -15.14 -4.96
CA ASN A 72 -3.13 -16.05 -6.10
C ASN A 72 -1.67 -16.43 -6.40
N CYS A 73 -0.73 -16.07 -5.51
CA CYS A 73 0.72 -16.30 -5.69
C CYS A 73 1.27 -15.73 -7.01
N ARG A 74 0.68 -14.62 -7.51
CA ARG A 74 1.11 -13.95 -8.74
C ARG A 74 2.03 -12.80 -8.38
N PHE A 75 3.33 -13.07 -8.29
CA PHE A 75 4.31 -12.09 -7.82
C PHE A 75 4.88 -11.18 -8.93
N ALA A 76 4.78 -11.60 -10.19
CA ALA A 76 5.21 -10.77 -11.32
C ALA A 76 4.36 -9.51 -11.45
N GLY A 77 4.99 -8.33 -11.46
CA GLY A 77 4.31 -7.03 -11.57
C GLY A 77 3.78 -6.47 -10.24
N VAL A 78 4.03 -7.13 -9.10
CA VAL A 78 3.62 -6.64 -7.78
C VAL A 78 4.29 -5.29 -7.48
N ALA A 79 5.58 -5.13 -7.78
CA ALA A 79 6.33 -3.89 -7.59
C ALA A 79 5.69 -2.70 -8.31
N ASP A 80 5.21 -2.93 -9.53
CA ASP A 80 4.57 -1.91 -10.36
C ASP A 80 3.20 -1.52 -9.80
N GLU A 81 2.46 -2.48 -9.24
CA GLU A 81 1.20 -2.18 -8.56
C GLU A 81 1.43 -1.41 -7.27
N PHE A 82 2.47 -1.74 -6.50
CA PHE A 82 2.85 -0.94 -5.33
C PHE A 82 3.30 0.47 -5.74
N ALA A 83 4.04 0.62 -6.83
CA ALA A 83 4.41 1.92 -7.38
C ALA A 83 3.17 2.74 -7.81
N ARG A 84 2.20 2.10 -8.49
CA ARG A 84 0.90 2.71 -8.82
C ARG A 84 0.16 3.13 -7.56
N GLY A 85 0.15 2.29 -6.52
CA GLY A 85 -0.44 2.59 -5.22
C GLY A 85 0.21 3.78 -4.53
N VAL A 86 1.55 3.89 -4.55
CA VAL A 86 2.29 5.07 -4.04
C VAL A 86 1.83 6.34 -4.76
N LYS A 87 1.73 6.31 -6.09
CA LYS A 87 1.26 7.46 -6.89
C LYS A 87 -0.20 7.84 -6.56
N SER A 88 -1.08 6.85 -6.38
CA SER A 88 -2.46 7.10 -5.94
C SER A 88 -2.49 7.78 -4.56
N LEU A 89 -1.71 7.27 -3.59
CA LEU A 89 -1.62 7.86 -2.26
C LEU A 89 -0.99 9.25 -2.25
N GLU A 90 -0.04 9.52 -3.14
CA GLU A 90 0.57 10.85 -3.29
C GLU A 90 -0.47 11.90 -3.70
N SER A 91 -1.37 11.57 -4.61
CA SER A 91 -2.46 12.48 -5.01
C SER A 91 -3.40 12.82 -3.84
N CYS A 92 -3.70 11.83 -2.99
CA CYS A 92 -4.47 12.00 -1.76
C CYS A 92 -3.70 12.81 -0.71
N TRP A 93 -2.42 12.49 -0.50
CA TRP A 93 -1.54 13.17 0.44
C TRP A 93 -1.37 14.66 0.14
N ILE A 94 -1.24 15.04 -1.14
CA ILE A 94 -1.16 16.46 -1.56
C ILE A 94 -2.40 17.24 -1.13
N ARG A 95 -3.59 16.63 -1.20
CA ARG A 95 -4.84 17.24 -0.74
C ARG A 95 -4.86 17.37 0.79
N LEU A 96 -4.39 16.35 1.50
CA LEU A 96 -4.34 16.32 2.96
C LEU A 96 -3.27 17.24 3.56
N MET A 97 -2.24 17.64 2.81
CA MET A 97 -1.21 18.56 3.31
C MET A 97 -1.70 19.99 3.55
N ARG A 98 -2.83 20.38 2.97
CA ARG A 98 -3.38 21.73 3.08
C ARG A 98 -3.98 21.96 4.47
N PRO A 99 -3.71 23.07 5.16
CA PRO A 99 -4.46 23.44 6.36
C PRO A 99 -5.96 23.69 6.04
N PRO A 100 -6.90 23.35 6.94
CA PRO A 100 -6.73 22.61 8.19
C PRO A 100 -6.71 21.08 8.01
N VAL A 101 -6.76 20.56 6.78
CA VAL A 101 -6.84 19.11 6.49
C VAL A 101 -5.66 18.31 7.08
N LYS A 102 -4.47 18.92 7.18
CA LYS A 102 -3.26 18.28 7.73
C LYS A 102 -3.42 17.82 9.18
N SER A 103 -4.27 18.47 9.98
CA SER A 103 -4.52 18.06 11.38
C SER A 103 -5.55 16.95 11.51
N THR A 104 -6.13 16.48 10.41
CA THR A 104 -7.10 15.38 10.44
C THR A 104 -6.40 14.04 10.68
N PRO A 105 -7.06 13.08 11.35
CA PRO A 105 -6.53 11.73 11.53
C PRO A 105 -6.19 11.03 10.20
N LEU A 106 -6.88 11.38 9.12
CA LEU A 106 -6.65 10.76 7.81
C LEU A 106 -5.27 11.09 7.23
N TYR A 107 -4.69 12.24 7.56
CA TYR A 107 -3.33 12.61 7.16
C TYR A 107 -2.29 11.57 7.62
N ASN A 108 -2.34 11.20 8.90
CA ASN A 108 -1.37 10.26 9.48
C ASN A 108 -1.53 8.84 8.92
N LEU A 109 -2.77 8.42 8.65
CA LEU A 109 -3.06 7.12 8.05
C LEU A 109 -2.50 7.02 6.62
N VAL A 110 -2.81 8.01 5.78
CA VAL A 110 -2.30 8.08 4.40
C VAL A 110 -0.78 8.21 4.35
N TRP A 111 -0.20 8.96 5.30
CA TRP A 111 1.25 9.05 5.44
C TRP A 111 1.87 7.69 5.74
N ALA A 112 1.33 6.94 6.71
CA ALA A 112 1.82 5.61 7.05
C ALA A 112 1.69 4.64 5.86
N ASP A 113 0.54 4.63 5.17
CA ASP A 113 0.30 3.78 4.02
C ASP A 113 1.31 4.04 2.90
N ARG A 114 1.62 5.31 2.64
CA ARG A 114 2.60 5.70 1.62
C ARG A 114 3.97 5.06 1.88
N TYR A 115 4.45 5.08 3.12
CA TYR A 115 5.73 4.46 3.47
C TYR A 115 5.69 2.93 3.42
N LYS A 116 4.56 2.31 3.79
CA LYS A 116 4.38 0.87 3.64
C LYS A 116 4.48 0.45 2.17
N LEU A 117 3.74 1.12 1.27
CA LEU A 117 3.81 0.81 -0.16
C LEU A 117 5.20 1.09 -0.76
N LEU A 118 5.84 2.20 -0.36
CA LEU A 118 7.19 2.54 -0.81
C LEU A 118 8.21 1.48 -0.39
N LEU A 119 8.13 1.00 0.85
CA LEU A 119 9.00 -0.06 1.35
C LEU A 119 8.87 -1.31 0.48
N ILE A 120 7.63 -1.73 0.16
CA ILE A 120 7.42 -2.91 -0.69
C ILE A 120 7.96 -2.70 -2.10
N HIS A 121 7.67 -1.56 -2.72
CA HIS A 121 8.21 -1.23 -4.04
C HIS A 121 9.74 -1.34 -4.08
N LEU A 122 10.43 -0.82 -3.06
CA LEU A 122 11.89 -0.88 -2.96
C LEU A 122 12.42 -2.29 -2.68
N LEU A 123 11.69 -3.08 -1.89
CA LEU A 123 12.08 -4.43 -1.52
C LEU A 123 11.84 -5.43 -2.65
N ASP A 124 10.77 -5.29 -3.42
CA ASP A 124 10.47 -6.15 -4.56
C ASP A 124 11.59 -6.05 -5.62
N GLY A 125 11.96 -4.82 -6.01
CA GLY A 125 13.06 -4.58 -6.96
C GLY A 125 14.45 -5.03 -6.49
N LYS A 126 14.69 -5.16 -5.18
CA LYS A 126 15.98 -5.63 -4.62
C LYS A 126 16.01 -7.12 -4.29
N LEU A 127 14.89 -7.67 -3.83
CA LEU A 127 14.83 -9.04 -3.31
C LEU A 127 14.35 -10.03 -4.35
N LEU A 128 13.33 -9.68 -5.13
CA LEU A 128 12.70 -10.62 -6.05
C LEU A 128 13.35 -10.63 -7.43
N GLY A 129 14.05 -9.56 -7.84
CA GLY A 129 14.93 -9.57 -9.02
C GLY A 129 14.23 -10.07 -10.29
N ILE A 130 12.94 -9.78 -10.40
CA ILE A 130 12.12 -9.93 -11.61
C ILE A 130 12.06 -8.57 -12.29
#